data_AF-A0A286U9J6-F1
#
_entry.id   AF-A0A286U9J6-F1
#
_cell.length_a   1.000
_cell.length_b   1.000
_cell.length_c   1.000
_cell.angle_alpha   90.00
_cell.angle_beta   90.00
_cell.angle_gamma   90.00
#
_symmetry.space_group_name_H-M   'P 1'
#
loop_
_entity.id
_entity.type
_entity.pdbx_description
1 polymer ?
#
loop_
_entity_poly.entity_id
_entity_poly.type
_entity_poly.pdbx_seq_one_letter_code
_entity_poly.pdbx_strand_id
1 'polypeptide(L)'
;MTNVYPRTMAKYDPSHDAYHVQRVRKTALALARDVSADPLTFFTPFFESVRGHVDLFKNDRAVLIAKIVNNVSWSTEKKLRAEGAITTWHESCVELHCVQDADRLDAIGAFGIMRCAAFSCTANRPLYVPSQDPAFEQSAVGHFHDKLLKIKERLKTEMGKKLGEERHKYMISFLNALESEYNWLEGQ
;
A
#
# COMPACT_ATOMS: atom_id res chain seq x y z
N MET A 1 17.17 -22.45 -11.31
CA MET A 1 16.18 -22.30 -10.22
C MET A 1 15.07 -21.39 -10.72
N THR A 2 13.97 -21.97 -11.17
CA THR A 2 12.83 -21.28 -11.79
C THR A 2 12.14 -20.40 -10.75
N ASN A 3 12.10 -19.09 -11.02
CA ASN A 3 11.45 -18.09 -10.20
C ASN A 3 9.96 -18.46 -10.04
N VAL A 4 9.56 -18.90 -8.84
CA VAL A 4 8.18 -19.36 -8.56
C VAL A 4 7.21 -18.16 -8.44
N TYR A 5 7.74 -16.95 -8.19
CA TYR A 5 6.96 -15.72 -7.96
C TYR A 5 6.07 -15.26 -9.13
N PRO A 6 6.53 -15.24 -10.40
CA PRO A 6 5.71 -14.77 -11.51
C PRO A 6 4.51 -15.69 -11.78
N ARG A 7 4.63 -17.01 -11.55
CA ARG A 7 3.55 -17.97 -11.85
C ARG A 7 2.38 -17.91 -10.87
N THR A 8 2.64 -17.68 -9.59
CA THR A 8 1.59 -17.61 -8.57
C THR A 8 0.81 -16.30 -8.64
N MET A 9 1.49 -15.19 -9.03
CA MET A 9 0.88 -13.86 -9.08
C MET A 9 0.29 -13.48 -10.45
N ALA A 10 0.47 -14.30 -11.50
CA ALA A 10 -0.05 -14.04 -12.85
C ALA A 10 -1.58 -13.93 -12.95
N LYS A 11 -2.31 -14.34 -11.91
CA LYS A 11 -3.78 -14.25 -11.83
C LYS A 11 -4.28 -12.94 -11.25
N TYR A 12 -3.40 -12.14 -10.64
CA TYR A 12 -3.76 -10.85 -10.07
C TYR A 12 -3.60 -9.75 -11.12
N ASP A 13 -4.40 -8.70 -11.00
CA ASP A 13 -4.33 -7.57 -11.92
C ASP A 13 -2.94 -6.90 -11.87
N PRO A 14 -2.54 -6.13 -12.90
CA PRO A 14 -1.20 -5.54 -12.98
C PRO A 14 -0.83 -4.65 -11.78
N SER A 15 -1.80 -4.18 -10.99
CA SER A 15 -1.50 -3.46 -9.77
C SER A 15 -1.05 -4.38 -8.63
N HIS A 16 -1.35 -5.68 -8.62
CA HIS A 16 -1.00 -6.62 -7.55
C HIS A 16 0.01 -7.70 -7.98
N ASP A 17 0.91 -7.35 -8.90
CA ASP A 17 1.88 -8.27 -9.47
C ASP A 17 3.05 -8.63 -8.53
N ALA A 18 3.96 -9.49 -9.02
CA ALA A 18 5.16 -9.86 -8.27
C ALA A 18 6.09 -8.67 -7.98
N TYR A 19 6.05 -7.60 -8.78
CA TYR A 19 6.87 -6.41 -8.59
C TYR A 19 6.33 -5.52 -7.48
N HIS A 20 5.01 -5.44 -7.30
CA HIS A 20 4.40 -4.83 -6.11
C HIS A 20 4.95 -5.49 -4.83
N VAL A 21 4.91 -6.82 -4.73
CA VAL A 21 5.44 -7.54 -3.57
C VAL A 21 6.92 -7.23 -3.34
N GLN A 22 7.72 -7.12 -4.40
CA GLN A 22 9.13 -6.76 -4.30
C GLN A 22 9.34 -5.32 -3.79
N ARG A 23 8.52 -4.34 -4.23
CA ARG A 23 8.61 -2.96 -3.77
C ARG A 23 8.20 -2.81 -2.30
N VAL A 24 7.10 -3.47 -1.91
CA VAL A 24 6.66 -3.52 -0.50
C VAL A 24 7.76 -4.16 0.36
N ARG A 25 8.33 -5.30 -0.07
CA ARG A 25 9.45 -5.94 0.63
C ARG A 25 10.64 -5.00 0.84
N LYS A 26 11.10 -4.35 -0.24
CA LYS A 26 12.24 -3.42 -0.19
C LYS A 26 11.96 -2.25 0.77
N THR A 27 10.74 -1.72 0.71
CA THR A 27 10.32 -0.60 1.57
C THR A 27 10.23 -1.04 3.04
N ALA A 28 9.62 -2.20 3.34
CA ALA A 28 9.52 -2.72 4.70
C ALA A 28 10.90 -2.95 5.34
N LEU A 29 11.86 -3.51 4.57
CA LEU A 29 13.25 -3.67 5.02
C LEU A 29 13.95 -2.32 5.28
N ALA A 30 13.65 -1.31 4.47
CA ALA A 30 14.18 0.03 4.65
C ALA A 30 13.59 0.71 5.90
N LEU A 31 12.29 0.54 6.15
CA LEU A 31 11.64 1.04 7.36
C LEU A 31 12.17 0.34 8.61
N ALA A 32 12.37 -0.98 8.60
CA ALA A 32 12.96 -1.68 9.74
C ALA A 32 14.41 -1.26 10.04
N ARG A 33 15.18 -0.80 9.05
CA ARG A 33 16.53 -0.24 9.26
C ARG A 33 16.51 1.03 10.10
N ASP A 34 15.46 1.82 9.96
CA ASP A 34 15.30 3.07 10.70
C ASP A 34 14.85 2.82 12.14
N VAL A 35 14.05 1.76 12.36
CA VAL A 35 13.44 1.47 13.67
C VAL A 35 14.22 0.42 14.48
N SER A 36 15.14 -0.34 13.87
CA SER A 36 15.90 -1.42 14.53
C SER A 36 17.34 -1.55 14.02
N ALA A 37 18.27 -1.90 14.91
CA ALA A 37 19.69 -2.10 14.59
C ALA A 37 19.97 -3.38 13.78
N ASP A 38 19.05 -4.36 13.75
CA ASP A 38 19.18 -5.58 12.94
C ASP A 38 17.93 -5.88 12.08
N PRO A 39 17.85 -5.31 10.88
CA PRO A 39 16.65 -5.31 10.02
C PRO A 39 16.52 -6.56 9.15
N LEU A 40 17.64 -7.25 8.92
CA LEU A 40 17.69 -8.47 8.11
C LEU A 40 17.25 -9.66 8.95
N THR A 41 17.71 -9.80 10.18
CA THR A 41 17.21 -10.86 11.09
C THR A 41 15.71 -10.70 11.37
N PHE A 42 15.22 -9.45 11.34
CA PHE A 42 13.84 -9.06 11.62
C PHE A 42 12.80 -9.57 10.61
N PHE A 43 13.09 -9.48 9.30
CA PHE A 43 12.13 -9.85 8.25
C PHE A 43 12.55 -11.01 7.35
N THR A 44 13.79 -11.51 7.44
CA THR A 44 14.25 -12.62 6.58
C THR A 44 13.34 -13.85 6.66
N PRO A 45 12.91 -14.32 7.86
CA PRO A 45 11.98 -15.45 7.95
C PRO A 45 10.61 -15.18 7.33
N PHE A 46 10.10 -13.94 7.39
CA PHE A 46 8.84 -13.52 6.76
C PHE A 46 8.93 -13.64 5.23
N PHE A 47 10.00 -13.12 4.63
CA PHE A 47 10.15 -13.19 3.18
C PHE A 47 10.54 -14.58 2.68
N GLU A 48 11.17 -15.39 3.52
CA GLU A 48 11.44 -16.80 3.25
C GLU A 48 10.18 -17.67 3.36
N SER A 49 9.27 -17.40 4.30
CA SER A 49 8.01 -18.15 4.40
C SER A 49 7.10 -17.95 3.19
N VAL A 50 7.16 -16.78 2.56
CA VAL A 50 6.42 -16.49 1.31
C VAL A 50 7.05 -17.20 0.09
N ARG A 51 8.30 -17.71 0.19
CA ARG A 51 8.95 -18.51 -0.88
C ARG A 51 8.50 -19.98 -0.94
N GLY A 52 7.78 -20.48 0.06
CA GLY A 52 7.21 -21.84 0.09
C GLY A 52 7.90 -22.80 1.07
N HIS A 53 7.06 -23.63 1.71
CA HIS A 53 7.37 -24.64 2.75
C HIS A 53 8.15 -24.13 3.97
N VAL A 54 7.50 -23.27 4.76
CA VAL A 54 7.83 -23.16 6.18
C VAL A 54 6.85 -24.01 6.95
N ASP A 55 7.36 -24.91 7.78
CA ASP A 55 6.56 -25.68 8.75
C ASP A 55 6.00 -24.70 9.79
N LEU A 56 4.78 -24.19 9.52
CA LEU A 56 4.14 -23.09 10.24
C LEU A 56 3.83 -23.40 11.71
N PHE A 57 3.97 -24.67 12.12
CA PHE A 57 3.53 -25.16 13.42
C PHE A 57 4.65 -25.34 14.45
N LYS A 58 5.91 -24.97 14.14
CA LYS A 58 7.06 -25.20 15.04
C LYS A 58 7.75 -23.96 15.61
N ASN A 59 7.28 -22.74 15.31
CA ASN A 59 8.05 -21.54 15.67
C ASN A 59 7.14 -20.35 16.03
N ASP A 60 7.40 -19.68 17.16
CA ASP A 60 6.74 -18.45 17.58
C ASP A 60 6.77 -17.37 16.49
N ARG A 61 7.80 -17.40 15.64
CA ARG A 61 7.91 -16.51 14.47
C ARG A 61 6.88 -16.80 13.39
N ALA A 62 6.52 -18.05 13.13
CA ALA A 62 5.51 -18.40 12.13
C ALA A 62 4.13 -17.87 12.54
N VAL A 63 3.83 -17.96 13.85
CA VAL A 63 2.60 -17.38 14.44
C VAL A 63 2.59 -15.86 14.29
N LEU A 64 3.71 -15.18 14.60
CA LEU A 64 3.84 -13.73 14.42
C LEU A 64 3.64 -13.33 12.95
N ILE A 65 4.29 -14.03 12.02
CA ILE A 65 4.16 -13.79 10.57
C ILE A 65 2.71 -13.92 10.13
N ALA A 66 2.03 -15.02 10.49
CA ALA A 66 0.63 -15.23 10.14
C ALA A 66 -0.26 -14.12 10.72
N LYS A 67 0.01 -13.69 11.96
CA LYS A 67 -0.70 -12.58 12.60
C LYS A 67 -0.49 -11.25 11.87
N ILE A 68 0.73 -10.95 11.42
CA ILE A 68 1.03 -9.74 10.63
C ILE A 68 0.30 -9.78 9.28
N VAL A 69 0.37 -10.90 8.55
CA VAL A 69 -0.28 -11.07 7.25
C VAL A 69 -1.79 -10.79 7.37
N ASN A 70 -2.43 -11.32 8.41
CA ASN A 70 -3.86 -11.12 8.62
C ASN A 70 -4.24 -9.68 8.99
N ASN A 71 -3.27 -8.84 9.40
CA ASN A 71 -3.50 -7.48 9.89
C ASN A 71 -2.85 -6.38 9.03
N VAL A 72 -2.18 -6.72 7.93
CA VAL A 72 -1.49 -5.71 7.08
C VAL A 72 -2.48 -4.79 6.35
N SER A 73 -3.62 -5.32 5.92
CA SER A 73 -4.50 -4.58 5.01
C SER A 73 -5.13 -3.35 5.66
N TRP A 74 -5.30 -2.29 4.85
CA TRP A 74 -5.99 -1.07 5.27
C TRP A 74 -7.43 -1.32 5.75
N SER A 75 -8.18 -2.17 5.03
CA SER A 75 -9.57 -2.49 5.35
C SER A 75 -9.68 -3.26 6.66
N THR A 76 -8.77 -4.20 6.90
CA THR A 76 -8.70 -4.91 8.19
C THR A 76 -8.49 -3.93 9.33
N GLU A 77 -7.49 -3.04 9.24
CA GLU A 77 -7.24 -2.08 10.32
C GLU A 77 -8.43 -1.12 10.53
N LYS A 78 -9.06 -0.64 9.45
CA LYS A 78 -10.25 0.22 9.54
C LYS A 78 -11.40 -0.48 10.26
N LYS A 79 -11.66 -1.76 9.92
CA LYS A 79 -12.70 -2.58 10.55
C LYS A 79 -12.41 -2.78 12.05
N LEU A 80 -11.20 -3.21 12.40
CA LEU A 80 -10.82 -3.43 13.80
C LEU A 80 -10.94 -2.16 14.64
N ARG A 81 -10.62 -0.99 14.08
CA ARG A 81 -10.81 0.30 14.76
C ARG A 81 -12.28 0.61 15.00
N ALA A 82 -13.14 0.42 14.00
CA ALA A 82 -14.58 0.67 14.11
C ALA A 82 -15.24 -0.25 15.15
N GLU A 83 -14.76 -1.49 15.27
CA GLU A 83 -15.26 -2.50 16.22
C GLU A 83 -14.62 -2.39 17.62
N GLY A 84 -13.67 -1.46 17.84
CA GLY A 84 -12.93 -1.38 19.10
C GLY A 84 -12.03 -2.59 19.39
N ALA A 85 -11.71 -3.38 18.36
CA ALA A 85 -10.93 -4.62 18.44
C ALA A 85 -9.40 -4.42 18.28
N ILE A 86 -8.94 -3.17 18.25
CA ILE A 86 -7.51 -2.86 18.30
C ILE A 86 -6.97 -3.21 19.68
N THR A 87 -5.91 -4.01 19.68
CA THR A 87 -5.22 -4.44 20.91
C THR A 87 -3.87 -3.77 21.03
N THR A 88 -3.26 -3.83 22.21
CA THR A 88 -1.90 -3.30 22.47
C THR A 88 -0.88 -3.80 21.45
N TRP A 89 -0.99 -5.06 21.01
CA TRP A 89 -0.10 -5.61 19.98
C TRP A 89 -0.19 -4.84 18.64
N HIS A 90 -1.39 -4.42 18.22
CA HIS A 90 -1.54 -3.65 16.97
C HIS A 90 -0.90 -2.26 17.07
N GLU A 91 -0.80 -1.73 18.28
CA GLU A 91 -0.27 -0.40 18.59
C GLU A 91 1.23 -0.42 18.87
N SER A 92 1.80 -1.53 19.33
CA SER A 92 3.21 -1.63 19.71
C SER A 92 4.08 -2.50 18.77
N CYS A 93 3.49 -3.34 17.92
CA CYS A 93 4.25 -4.21 17.03
C CYS A 93 4.88 -3.44 15.87
N VAL A 94 6.18 -3.19 15.99
CA VAL A 94 6.99 -2.49 14.99
C VAL A 94 7.03 -3.23 13.65
N GLU A 95 7.08 -4.56 13.65
CA GLU A 95 7.05 -5.39 12.46
C GLU A 95 5.77 -5.12 11.65
N LEU A 96 4.62 -5.13 12.34
CA LEU A 96 3.34 -4.84 11.71
C LEU A 96 3.33 -3.44 11.12
N HIS A 97 3.83 -2.44 11.86
CA HIS A 97 3.85 -1.05 11.42
C HIS A 97 4.70 -0.85 10.17
N CYS A 98 5.90 -1.44 10.13
CA CYS A 98 6.79 -1.38 8.97
C CYS A 98 6.15 -2.02 7.73
N VAL A 99 5.49 -3.19 7.87
CA VAL A 99 4.85 -3.86 6.74
C VAL A 99 3.59 -3.11 6.28
N GLN A 100 2.78 -2.59 7.22
CA GLN A 100 1.61 -1.77 6.91
C GLN A 100 1.99 -0.48 6.18
N ASP A 101 3.01 0.23 6.67
CA ASP A 101 3.49 1.45 6.04
C ASP A 101 4.07 1.16 4.65
N ALA A 102 4.84 0.08 4.50
CA ALA A 102 5.37 -0.31 3.20
C ALA A 102 4.29 -0.61 2.15
N ASP A 103 3.23 -1.33 2.53
CA ASP A 103 2.07 -1.60 1.68
C ASP A 103 1.33 -0.31 1.30
N ARG A 104 1.06 0.54 2.30
CA ARG A 104 0.40 1.84 2.12
C ARG A 104 1.19 2.79 1.25
N LEU A 105 2.50 2.84 1.42
CA LEU A 105 3.38 3.68 0.63
C LEU A 105 3.32 3.27 -0.84
N ASP A 106 3.30 1.97 -1.16
CA ASP A 106 3.19 1.49 -2.56
C ASP A 106 1.87 1.87 -3.24
N ALA A 107 0.82 2.13 -2.45
CA ALA A 107 -0.47 2.60 -2.95
C ALA A 107 -0.51 4.11 -3.28
N ILE A 108 0.54 4.88 -2.93
CA ILE A 108 0.61 6.33 -3.17
C ILE A 108 1.85 6.74 -3.98
N GLY A 109 1.88 7.99 -4.45
CA GLY A 109 2.94 8.51 -5.30
C GLY A 109 2.85 7.98 -6.73
N ALA A 110 3.97 7.98 -7.46
CA ALA A 110 4.00 7.61 -8.87
C ALA A 110 3.44 6.19 -9.17
N PHE A 111 3.87 5.18 -8.40
CA PHE A 111 3.31 3.84 -8.53
C PHE A 111 1.83 3.80 -8.14
N GLY A 112 1.42 4.53 -7.09
CA GLY A 112 0.02 4.66 -6.70
C GLY A 112 -0.87 5.19 -7.83
N ILE A 113 -0.41 6.22 -8.55
CA ILE A 113 -1.10 6.77 -9.73
C ILE A 113 -1.30 5.70 -10.80
N MET A 114 -0.22 5.03 -11.21
CA MET A 114 -0.29 3.98 -12.24
C MET A 114 -1.22 2.83 -11.85
N ARG A 115 -1.13 2.39 -10.59
CA ARG A 115 -1.96 1.32 -10.05
C ARG A 115 -3.44 1.70 -10.01
N CYS A 116 -3.74 2.92 -9.57
CA CYS A 116 -5.12 3.41 -9.53
C CYS A 116 -5.72 3.46 -10.92
N ALA A 117 -4.99 3.98 -11.91
CA ALA A 117 -5.44 3.98 -13.31
C ALA A 117 -5.65 2.56 -13.85
N ALA A 118 -4.68 1.66 -13.65
CA ALA A 118 -4.78 0.27 -14.10
C ALA A 118 -6.00 -0.45 -13.52
N PHE A 119 -6.20 -0.34 -12.20
CA PHE A 119 -7.36 -0.93 -11.54
C PHE A 119 -8.68 -0.33 -12.05
N SER A 120 -8.76 1.01 -12.16
CA SER A 120 -9.95 1.68 -12.68
C SER A 120 -10.31 1.23 -14.10
N CYS A 121 -9.33 1.04 -14.98
CA CYS A 121 -9.56 0.46 -16.30
C CYS A 121 -10.12 -0.96 -16.22
N THR A 122 -9.55 -1.84 -15.38
CA THR A 122 -10.08 -3.21 -15.22
C THR A 122 -11.49 -3.24 -14.60
N ALA A 123 -11.81 -2.25 -13.76
CA ALA A 123 -13.11 -2.09 -13.12
C ALA A 123 -14.11 -1.30 -13.98
N ASN A 124 -13.75 -0.93 -15.22
CA ASN A 124 -14.54 -0.10 -16.13
C ASN A 124 -15.06 1.20 -15.49
N ARG A 125 -14.18 1.86 -14.71
CA ARG A 125 -14.46 3.14 -14.05
C ARG A 125 -13.88 4.30 -14.87
N PRO A 126 -14.58 5.44 -14.98
CA PRO A 126 -14.00 6.64 -15.57
C PRO A 126 -12.69 7.03 -14.87
N LEU A 127 -11.68 7.47 -15.61
CA LEU A 127 -10.43 7.93 -15.00
C LEU A 127 -10.60 9.31 -14.35
N TYR A 128 -11.24 10.22 -15.07
CA TYR A 128 -11.52 11.59 -14.63
C TYR A 128 -13.00 11.89 -14.83
N VAL A 129 -13.59 12.56 -13.86
CA VAL A 129 -14.92 13.17 -13.91
C VAL A 129 -14.76 14.53 -13.19
N PRO A 130 -15.37 15.63 -13.67
CA PRO A 130 -15.33 16.91 -12.96
C PRO A 130 -15.92 16.80 -11.56
N SER A 131 -15.39 17.57 -10.60
CA SER A 131 -15.78 17.46 -9.18
C SER A 131 -17.23 17.86 -8.88
N GLN A 132 -17.87 18.61 -9.78
CA GLN A 132 -19.27 19.03 -9.67
C GLN A 132 -20.25 17.94 -10.14
N ASP A 133 -19.76 16.92 -10.85
CA ASP A 133 -20.60 15.83 -11.36
C ASP A 133 -20.81 14.75 -10.30
N PRO A 134 -22.04 14.26 -10.06
CA PRO A 134 -22.32 13.18 -9.11
C PRO A 134 -21.52 11.89 -9.32
N ALA A 135 -21.05 11.62 -10.54
CA ALA A 135 -20.22 10.46 -10.85
C ALA A 135 -18.76 10.60 -10.41
N PHE A 136 -18.36 11.75 -9.85
CA PHE A 136 -16.99 12.02 -9.39
C PHE A 136 -16.43 10.92 -8.50
N GLU A 137 -17.18 10.51 -7.47
CA GLU A 137 -16.77 9.50 -6.50
C GLU A 137 -16.52 8.11 -7.13
N GLN A 138 -17.12 7.85 -8.29
CA GLN A 138 -16.97 6.59 -9.02
C GLN A 138 -15.74 6.59 -9.95
N SER A 139 -15.10 7.74 -10.15
CA SER A 139 -13.93 7.88 -11.00
C SER A 139 -12.62 7.48 -10.29
N ALA A 140 -11.55 7.29 -11.07
CA ALA A 140 -10.21 7.07 -10.52
C ALA A 140 -9.78 8.28 -9.68
N VAL A 141 -9.97 9.51 -10.17
CA VAL A 141 -9.67 10.74 -9.40
C VAL A 141 -10.51 10.84 -8.13
N GLY A 142 -11.80 10.49 -8.16
CA GLY A 142 -12.61 10.37 -6.95
C GLY A 142 -11.97 9.47 -5.89
N HIS A 143 -11.38 8.34 -6.31
CA HIS A 143 -10.65 7.44 -5.41
C HIS A 143 -9.39 8.07 -4.78
N PHE A 144 -8.72 9.01 -5.46
CA PHE A 144 -7.62 9.76 -4.84
C PHE A 144 -8.12 10.52 -3.62
N HIS A 145 -9.22 11.25 -3.74
CA HIS A 145 -9.80 12.05 -2.66
C HIS A 145 -10.43 11.20 -1.56
N ASP A 146 -11.14 10.13 -1.93
CA ASP A 146 -11.76 9.24 -0.93
C ASP A 146 -10.70 8.53 -0.08
N LYS A 147 -9.61 8.07 -0.70
CA LYS A 147 -8.65 7.17 -0.04
C LYS A 147 -7.19 7.60 -0.15
N LEU A 148 -6.65 7.71 -1.36
CA LEU A 148 -5.18 7.74 -1.54
C LEU A 148 -4.53 8.95 -0.87
N LEU A 149 -5.16 10.12 -0.93
CA LEU A 149 -4.64 11.34 -0.29
C LEU A 149 -4.64 11.25 1.24
N LYS A 150 -5.53 10.45 1.84
CA LYS A 150 -5.66 10.26 3.29
C LYS A 150 -4.67 9.23 3.86
N ILE A 151 -3.95 8.49 2.99
CA ILE A 151 -3.04 7.42 3.44
C ILE A 151 -1.90 7.97 4.31
N LYS A 152 -1.35 9.15 3.97
CA LYS A 152 -0.22 9.73 4.70
C LYS A 152 -0.50 9.94 6.20
N GLU A 153 -1.76 10.20 6.56
CA GLU A 153 -2.19 10.46 7.95
C GLU A 153 -2.21 9.20 8.81
N ARG A 154 -2.13 8.02 8.18
CA ARG A 154 -2.22 6.72 8.87
C ARG A 154 -0.92 5.92 8.78
N LEU A 155 0.18 6.57 8.39
CA LEU A 155 1.51 6.00 8.45
C LEU A 155 2.03 6.06 9.89
N LYS A 156 2.69 4.99 10.33
CA LYS A 156 3.02 4.76 11.74
C LYS A 156 4.47 5.06 12.06
N THR A 157 5.38 4.67 11.17
CA THR A 157 6.83 4.87 11.29
C THR A 157 7.21 6.29 10.89
N GLU A 158 8.24 6.86 11.50
CA GLU A 158 8.69 8.23 11.20
C GLU A 158 9.22 8.35 9.76
N MET A 159 10.07 7.42 9.31
CA MET A 159 10.49 7.35 7.91
C MET A 159 9.30 7.13 6.97
N GLY A 160 8.30 6.33 7.38
CA GLY A 160 7.08 6.13 6.62
C GLY A 160 6.35 7.44 6.39
N LYS A 161 6.09 8.22 7.45
CA LYS A 161 5.45 9.54 7.37
C LYS A 161 6.20 10.49 6.45
N LYS A 162 7.53 10.53 6.52
CA LYS A 162 8.38 11.37 5.65
C LYS A 162 8.19 11.00 4.17
N LEU A 163 8.33 9.72 3.83
CA LEU A 163 8.15 9.23 2.46
C LEU A 163 6.70 9.43 1.98
N GLY A 164 5.73 9.28 2.88
CA GLY A 164 4.32 9.50 2.61
C GLY A 164 4.01 10.94 2.22
N GLU A 165 4.62 11.92 2.89
CA GLU A 165 4.47 13.33 2.58
C GLU A 165 5.06 13.68 1.20
N GLU A 166 6.25 13.15 0.87
CA GLU A 166 6.86 13.34 -0.45
C GLU A 166 5.97 12.76 -1.57
N ARG A 167 5.47 11.53 -1.39
CA ARG A 167 4.56 10.89 -2.34
C ARG A 167 3.21 11.59 -2.45
N HIS A 168 2.70 12.12 -1.34
CA HIS A 168 1.47 12.90 -1.31
C HIS A 168 1.61 14.17 -2.15
N LYS A 169 2.68 14.94 -1.97
CA LYS A 169 2.96 16.15 -2.76
C LYS A 169 2.97 15.85 -4.26
N TYR A 170 3.60 14.74 -4.67
CA TYR A 170 3.60 14.33 -6.06
C TYR A 170 2.20 14.05 -6.62
N MET A 171 1.34 13.38 -5.84
CA MET A 171 -0.05 13.13 -6.25
C MET A 171 -0.85 14.41 -6.39
N ILE A 172 -0.68 15.38 -5.48
CA ILE A 172 -1.32 16.70 -5.60
C ILE A 172 -0.87 17.40 -6.88
N SER A 173 0.44 17.43 -7.16
CA SER A 173 0.96 18.01 -8.42
C SER A 173 0.39 17.33 -9.66
N PHE A 174 0.25 16.01 -9.64
CA PHE A 174 -0.38 15.25 -10.72
C PHE A 174 -1.86 15.60 -10.92
N LEU A 175 -2.64 15.70 -9.83
CA LEU A 175 -4.06 16.09 -9.89
C LEU A 175 -4.24 17.52 -10.44
N ASN A 176 -3.38 18.45 -10.01
CA ASN A 176 -3.40 19.84 -10.53
C ASN A 176 -3.08 19.89 -12.02
N ALA A 177 -2.14 19.06 -12.50
CA ALA A 177 -1.82 18.96 -13.92
C ALA A 177 -3.03 18.42 -14.72
N LEU A 178 -3.68 17.36 -14.22
CA LEU A 178 -4.90 16.82 -14.84
C LEU A 178 -6.01 17.87 -14.95
N GLU A 179 -6.26 18.63 -13.89
CA GLU A 179 -7.27 19.69 -13.89
C GLU A 179 -6.91 20.82 -14.87
N SER A 180 -5.64 21.24 -14.90
CA SER A 180 -5.16 22.23 -15.85
C SER A 180 -5.29 21.78 -17.30
N GLU A 181 -5.00 20.51 -17.60
CA GLU A 181 -5.12 19.93 -18.95
C GLU A 181 -6.58 19.84 -19.38
N TYR A 182 -7.49 19.48 -18.47
CA TYR A 182 -8.92 19.39 -18.74
C TYR A 182 -9.55 20.77 -19.04
N ASN A 183 -9.14 21.80 -18.29
CA ASN A 183 -9.71 23.15 -18.40
C ASN A 183 -9.10 24.02 -19.52
N TRP A 184 -8.27 23.46 -20.40
CA TRP A 184 -7.52 24.22 -21.42
C TRP A 184 -8.40 25.06 -22.36
N LEU A 185 -9.67 24.70 -22.57
CA LEU A 185 -10.59 25.38 -23.50
C LEU A 185 -11.54 26.41 -22.87
N GLU A 186 -11.54 26.63 -21.55
CA GLU A 186 -12.40 27.67 -20.92
C GLU A 186 -11.80 29.08 -21.00
N GLY A 187 -10.69 29.26 -21.74
CA GLY A 187 -9.96 30.52 -21.84
C GLY A 187 -9.53 30.95 -23.26
N GLN A 188 -10.21 30.46 -24.32
CA GLN A 188 -10.05 30.96 -25.69
C GLN A 188 -11.37 31.49 -26.26
#